data_AF-A0A3L7DX50-F1
#
_entry.id   AF-A0A3L7DX50-F1
#
_cell.length_a   1.000
_cell.length_b   1.000
_cell.length_c   1.000
_cell.angle_alpha   90.00
_cell.angle_beta   90.00
_cell.angle_gamma   90.00
#
_symmetry.space_group_name_H-M   'P 1'
#
loop_
_entity.id
_entity.type
_entity.pdbx_description
1 polymer ?
#
loop_
_entity_poly.entity_id
_entity_poly.type
_entity_poly.pdbx_seq_one_letter_code
_entity_poly.pdbx_strand_id
1 'polypeptide(L)'
;MKKLSIIDSAFLMMESRETPMHTSSFNLFTLPEGADEQEFLHGLADGLRTAHELQSPFGEKLKVGPRGMLGPLYWEKDTSLGLNYHIRHSALPKPGRFRESFALVSRLHGTLSAFSAW
;
A
#
# COMPACT_ATOMS: atom_id res chain seq x y z
N MET A 1 -16.60 5.86 12.15
CA MET A 1 -15.54 5.01 12.71
C MET A 1 -16.10 3.60 12.86
N LYS A 2 -15.35 2.58 12.45
CA LYS A 2 -15.77 1.17 12.47
C LYS A 2 -14.79 0.40 13.37
N LYS A 3 -15.29 -0.40 14.32
CA LYS A 3 -14.41 -1.22 15.17
C LYS A 3 -13.69 -2.26 14.31
N LEU A 4 -12.40 -2.49 14.57
CA LEU A 4 -11.65 -3.56 13.92
C LEU A 4 -12.27 -4.92 14.26
N SER A 5 -12.23 -5.84 13.30
CA SER A 5 -12.59 -7.22 13.58
C SER A 5 -11.53 -7.88 14.50
N ILE A 6 -11.88 -9.03 15.08
CA ILE A 6 -10.95 -9.80 15.91
C ILE A 6 -9.73 -10.24 15.08
N ILE A 7 -9.96 -10.63 13.81
CA ILE A 7 -8.90 -11.08 12.92
C ILE A 7 -7.97 -9.92 12.56
N ASP A 8 -8.52 -8.75 12.18
CA ASP A 8 -7.69 -7.57 11.86
C ASP A 8 -6.83 -7.15 13.07
N SER A 9 -7.41 -7.21 14.27
CA SER A 9 -6.69 -6.90 15.51
C SER A 9 -5.56 -7.90 15.78
N ALA A 10 -5.76 -9.18 15.48
CA ALA A 10 -4.74 -10.21 15.64
C ALA A 10 -3.53 -9.99 14.71
N PHE A 11 -3.75 -9.54 13.47
CA PHE A 11 -2.66 -9.17 12.55
C PHE A 11 -1.78 -8.06 13.14
N LEU A 12 -2.39 -7.02 13.71
CA LEU A 12 -1.64 -5.93 14.36
C LEU A 12 -0.88 -6.40 15.61
N MET A 13 -1.46 -7.30 16.41
CA MET A 13 -0.81 -7.80 17.63
C MET A 13 0.38 -8.74 17.35
N MET A 14 0.35 -9.48 16.23
CA MET A 14 1.42 -10.39 15.83
C MET A 14 2.50 -9.70 15.00
N GLU A 15 2.29 -8.47 14.55
CA GLU A 15 3.26 -7.74 13.76
C GLU A 15 4.53 -7.46 14.55
N SER A 16 5.67 -7.73 13.94
CA SER A 16 6.97 -7.36 14.46
C SER A 16 7.86 -6.84 13.34
N ARG A 17 9.00 -6.27 13.69
CA ARG A 17 10.00 -5.82 12.72
C ARG A 17 10.49 -6.93 11.80
N GLU A 18 10.57 -8.15 12.32
CA GLU A 18 11.05 -9.34 11.61
C GLU A 18 9.90 -10.12 10.93
N THR A 19 8.65 -9.87 11.34
CA THR A 19 7.44 -10.51 10.80
C THR A 19 6.38 -9.46 10.48
N PRO A 20 6.53 -8.70 9.37
CA PRO A 20 5.49 -7.78 8.91
C PRO A 20 4.19 -8.53 8.60
N MET A 21 3.05 -7.98 9.02
CA MET A 21 1.74 -8.62 8.87
C MET A 21 0.93 -7.97 7.75
N HIS A 22 1.59 -7.64 6.64
CA HIS A 22 0.93 -7.10 5.44
C HIS A 22 0.91 -8.14 4.33
N THR A 23 -0.14 -8.09 3.51
CA THR A 23 -0.22 -8.85 2.27
C THR A 23 0.16 -7.96 1.09
N SER A 24 0.65 -8.56 0.01
CA SER A 24 0.99 -7.83 -1.21
C SER A 24 0.62 -8.66 -2.43
N SER A 25 0.24 -7.98 -3.51
CA SER A 25 0.01 -8.60 -4.81
C SER A 25 1.05 -8.08 -5.81
N PHE A 26 1.50 -8.98 -6.69
CA PHE A 26 2.35 -8.62 -7.82
C PHE A 26 1.58 -8.94 -9.10
N ASN A 27 1.25 -7.90 -9.86
CA ASN A 27 0.44 -7.99 -11.06
C ASN A 27 1.27 -7.61 -12.28
N LEU A 28 1.22 -8.45 -13.31
CA LEU A 28 1.88 -8.21 -14.59
C LEU A 28 0.82 -7.82 -15.61
N PHE A 29 1.11 -6.76 -16.35
CA PHE A 29 0.24 -6.23 -17.39
C PHE A 29 1.03 -6.11 -18.70
N THR A 30 0.30 -6.19 -19.80
CA THR A 30 0.83 -5.91 -21.14
C THR A 30 0.33 -4.54 -21.57
N LEU A 31 1.19 -3.76 -22.23
CA LEU A 31 0.79 -2.49 -22.81
C LEU A 31 -0.33 -2.72 -23.85
N PRO A 32 -1.40 -1.89 -23.86
CA PRO A 32 -2.42 -1.99 -24.91
C PRO A 32 -1.82 -1.82 -26.30
N GLU A 33 -2.39 -2.50 -27.30
CA GLU A 33 -1.93 -2.42 -28.68
C GLU A 33 -2.03 -0.98 -29.21
N GLY A 34 -0.96 -0.49 -29.82
CA GLY A 34 -0.90 0.86 -30.41
C GLY A 34 -0.77 2.01 -29.40
N ALA A 35 -0.68 1.74 -28.10
CA ALA A 35 -0.43 2.77 -27.10
C ALA A 35 1.03 3.23 -27.12
N ASP A 36 1.25 4.53 -26.99
CA ASP A 36 2.58 5.06 -26.69
C ASP A 36 2.95 4.71 -25.24
N GLU A 37 4.09 4.03 -25.05
CA GLU A 37 4.50 3.52 -23.75
C GLU A 37 4.69 4.65 -22.73
N GLN A 38 5.32 5.75 -23.15
CA GLN A 38 5.65 6.84 -22.25
C GLN A 38 4.37 7.58 -21.85
N GLU A 39 3.54 7.98 -22.81
CA GLU A 39 2.26 8.65 -22.54
C GLU A 39 1.35 7.80 -21.66
N PHE A 40 1.24 6.50 -21.95
CA PHE A 40 0.39 5.60 -21.20
C PHE A 40 0.83 5.45 -19.73
N LEU A 41 2.11 5.20 -19.49
CA LEU A 41 2.63 5.00 -18.13
C LEU A 41 2.60 6.30 -17.31
N HIS A 42 2.91 7.45 -17.92
CA HIS A 42 2.82 8.74 -17.25
C HIS A 42 1.36 9.09 -16.91
N GLY A 43 0.44 8.92 -17.86
CA GLY A 43 -0.99 9.16 -17.65
C GLY A 43 -1.59 8.27 -16.56
N LEU A 44 -1.19 6.99 -16.51
CA LEU A 44 -1.60 6.07 -15.44
C LEU A 44 -1.09 6.53 -14.06
N ALA A 45 0.19 6.90 -13.98
CA ALA A 45 0.78 7.35 -12.72
C ALA A 45 0.13 8.65 -12.21
N ASP A 46 -0.21 9.57 -13.11
CA ASP A 46 -0.85 10.85 -12.75
C ASP A 46 -2.30 10.63 -12.33
N GLY A 47 -3.08 9.83 -13.07
CA GLY A 47 -4.47 9.52 -12.72
C GLY A 47 -4.60 8.85 -11.35
N LEU A 48 -3.65 8.00 -10.99
CA LEU A 48 -3.58 7.39 -9.66
C LEU A 48 -3.29 8.43 -8.56
N ARG A 49 -2.39 9.38 -8.80
CA ARG A 49 -2.01 10.41 -7.81
C ARG A 49 -3.04 11.51 -7.62
N THR A 50 -3.87 11.77 -8.62
CA THR A 50 -4.89 12.82 -8.56
C THR A 50 -6.27 12.29 -8.15
N ALA A 51 -6.38 11.02 -7.77
CA ALA A 51 -7.64 10.45 -7.29
C ALA A 51 -8.13 11.20 -6.03
N HIS A 52 -9.41 11.60 -6.02
CA HIS A 52 -10.01 12.36 -4.91
C HIS A 52 -10.88 11.49 -4.00
N GLU A 53 -11.50 10.44 -4.54
CA GLU A 53 -12.37 9.56 -3.78
C GLU A 53 -11.74 8.18 -3.65
N LEU A 54 -11.49 7.77 -2.40
CA LEU A 54 -10.93 6.47 -2.07
C LEU A 54 -12.03 5.58 -1.51
N GLN A 55 -12.14 4.39 -2.09
CA GLN A 55 -13.05 3.37 -1.60
C GLN A 55 -12.51 2.76 -0.31
N SER A 56 -13.40 2.36 0.62
CA SER A 56 -12.98 1.58 1.79
C SER A 56 -12.38 0.25 1.30
N PRO A 57 -11.26 -0.21 1.89
CA PRO A 57 -10.58 0.36 3.07
C PRO A 57 -9.44 1.37 2.77
N PHE A 58 -9.19 1.73 1.52
CA PHE A 58 -8.01 2.52 1.11
C PHE A 58 -8.02 4.00 1.51
N GLY A 59 -9.17 4.53 1.95
CA GLY A 59 -9.31 5.86 2.52
C GLY A 59 -9.37 5.88 4.06
N GLU A 60 -9.03 4.76 4.71
CA GLU A 60 -9.15 4.60 6.16
C GLU A 60 -7.79 4.38 6.82
N LYS A 61 -7.65 4.87 8.05
CA LYS A 61 -6.47 4.69 8.90
C LYS A 61 -6.84 4.11 10.25
N LEU A 62 -5.84 3.53 10.93
CA LEU A 62 -6.00 3.04 12.29
C LEU A 62 -6.15 4.21 13.27
N LYS A 63 -7.13 4.11 14.14
CA LYS A 63 -7.32 5.00 15.29
C LYS A 63 -7.13 4.20 16.57
N VAL A 64 -6.10 4.55 17.32
CA VAL A 64 -5.82 3.98 18.64
C VAL A 64 -6.49 4.82 19.72
N GLY A 65 -7.25 4.17 20.61
CA GLY A 65 -7.91 4.84 21.73
C GLY A 65 -6.99 5.12 22.92
N PRO A 66 -7.51 5.72 24.00
CA PRO A 66 -6.71 6.09 25.18
C PRO A 66 -6.03 4.91 25.91
N ARG A 67 -6.51 3.69 25.70
CA ARG A 67 -5.93 2.45 26.28
C ARG A 67 -4.85 1.83 25.40
N GLY A 68 -4.40 2.52 24.35
CA GLY A 68 -3.37 2.02 23.44
C GLY A 68 -3.81 0.75 22.69
N MET A 69 -2.82 -0.06 22.29
CA MET A 69 -3.02 -1.33 21.58
C MET A 69 -3.77 -2.40 22.41
N LEU A 70 -3.88 -2.21 23.74
CA LEU A 70 -4.64 -3.10 24.62
C LEU A 70 -6.14 -2.74 24.68
N GLY A 71 -6.54 -1.62 24.08
CA GLY A 71 -7.91 -1.15 24.00
C GLY A 71 -8.62 -1.54 22.70
N PRO A 72 -9.89 -1.15 22.53
CA PRO A 72 -10.56 -1.30 21.24
C PRO A 72 -9.90 -0.42 20.18
N LEU A 73 -9.66 -1.00 19.00
CA LEU A 73 -9.12 -0.35 17.82
C LEU A 73 -10.22 -0.04 16.80
N TYR A 74 -10.07 1.05 16.05
CA TYR A 74 -11.06 1.50 15.08
C TYR A 74 -10.43 1.93 13.76
N TRP A 75 -11.15 1.70 12.67
CA TRP A 75 -10.94 2.36 11.39
C TRP A 75 -11.60 3.74 11.41
N GLU A 76 -10.87 4.77 10.99
CA GLU A 76 -11.39 6.10 10.73
C GLU A 76 -11.03 6.57 9.33
N LYS A 77 -11.88 7.40 8.71
CA LYS A 77 -11.54 8.00 7.42
C LYS A 77 -10.34 8.94 7.59
N ASP A 78 -9.37 8.85 6.70
CA ASP A 78 -8.27 9.79 6.64
C ASP A 78 -8.62 10.97 5.71
N THR A 79 -8.83 12.14 6.30
CA THR A 79 -9.17 13.37 5.57
C THR A 79 -7.94 14.06 4.96
N SER A 80 -6.73 13.56 5.24
CA SER A 80 -5.45 14.18 4.87
C SER A 80 -4.50 13.20 4.18
N LEU A 81 -5.04 12.14 3.56
CA LEU A 81 -4.24 11.10 2.94
C LEU A 81 -3.40 11.66 1.77
N GLY A 82 -2.07 11.64 1.90
CA GLY A 82 -1.16 12.08 0.85
C GLY A 82 -0.86 10.98 -0.16
N LEU A 83 -1.52 10.98 -1.32
CA LEU A 83 -1.33 9.94 -2.34
C LEU A 83 0.10 9.79 -2.85
N ASN A 84 0.89 10.87 -2.85
CA ASN A 84 2.31 10.82 -3.22
C ASN A 84 3.14 9.91 -2.30
N TYR A 85 2.71 9.69 -1.05
CA TYR A 85 3.36 8.78 -0.13
C TYR A 85 3.04 7.31 -0.46
N HIS A 86 1.77 7.04 -0.73
CA HIS A 86 1.24 5.69 -0.96
C HIS A 86 1.47 5.17 -2.39
N ILE A 87 1.58 6.08 -3.36
CA ILE A 87 1.72 5.75 -4.78
C ILE A 87 3.13 6.12 -5.24
N ARG A 88 3.95 5.10 -5.49
CA ARG A 88 5.33 5.25 -5.95
C ARG A 88 5.46 4.78 -7.38
N HIS A 89 5.92 5.68 -8.25
CA HIS A 89 6.31 5.34 -9.60
C HIS A 89 7.80 5.01 -9.58
N SER A 90 8.18 3.83 -10.07
CA SER A 90 9.56 3.36 -10.07
C SER A 90 9.83 2.55 -11.33
N ALA A 91 11.02 2.71 -11.88
CA ALA A 91 11.49 1.92 -13.01
C ALA A 91 12.46 0.84 -12.51
N LEU A 92 12.49 -0.30 -13.21
CA LEU A 92 13.46 -1.35 -12.93
C LEU A 92 14.84 -0.97 -13.50
N PRO A 93 15.93 -1.36 -12.83
CA PRO A 93 17.26 -1.22 -13.41
C PRO A 93 17.35 -2.04 -14.70
N LYS A 94 18.08 -1.53 -15.70
CA LYS A 94 18.36 -2.28 -16.93
C LYS A 94 19.01 -3.64 -16.55
N PRO A 95 18.59 -4.75 -17.18
CA PRO A 95 17.72 -4.83 -18.36
C PRO A 95 16.22 -5.04 -18.06
N GLY A 96 15.76 -4.91 -16.81
CA GLY A 96 14.32 -4.93 -16.48
C GLY A 96 13.62 -6.28 -16.65
N ARG A 97 14.29 -7.40 -16.39
CA ARG A 97 13.67 -8.74 -16.47
C ARG A 97 12.95 -9.08 -15.17
N PHE A 98 12.26 -10.22 -15.16
CA PHE A 98 11.60 -10.76 -13.97
C PHE A 98 12.52 -10.87 -12.75
N ARG A 99 13.81 -11.16 -12.93
CA ARG A 99 14.76 -11.19 -11.81
C ARG A 99 14.86 -9.84 -11.10
N GLU A 100 14.96 -8.75 -11.87
CA GLU A 100 15.02 -7.41 -11.33
C GLU A 100 13.67 -7.02 -10.69
N SER A 101 12.54 -7.44 -11.27
CA SER A 101 11.19 -7.26 -10.68
C SER A 101 11.05 -7.98 -9.34
N PHE A 102 11.42 -9.27 -9.28
CA PHE A 102 11.29 -10.05 -8.05
C PHE A 102 12.22 -9.54 -6.95
N ALA A 103 13.43 -9.10 -7.28
CA ALA A 103 14.31 -8.46 -6.30
C ALA A 103 13.68 -7.19 -5.69
N LEU A 104 13.03 -6.36 -6.50
CA LEU A 104 12.30 -5.19 -6.02
C LEU A 104 11.12 -5.60 -5.11
N VAL A 105 10.29 -6.55 -5.56
CA VAL A 105 9.14 -7.03 -4.80
C VAL A 105 9.57 -7.65 -3.47
N SER A 106 10.60 -8.50 -3.45
CA SER A 106 11.14 -9.09 -2.23
C SER A 106 11.61 -8.03 -1.24
N ARG A 107 12.26 -6.96 -1.72
CA ARG A 107 12.68 -5.85 -0.85
C ARG A 107 11.47 -5.11 -0.28
N LEU A 108 10.47 -4.76 -1.10
CA LEU A 108 9.31 -4.01 -0.65
C LEU A 108 8.44 -4.83 0.32
N HIS A 109 8.26 -6.12 0.04
CA HIS A 109 7.46 -7.02 0.86
C HIS A 109 8.18 -7.44 2.15
N GLY A 110 9.51 -7.57 2.12
CA GLY A 110 10.29 -7.95 3.30
C GLY A 110 10.48 -6.81 4.31
N THR A 111 10.24 -5.57 3.91
CA THR A 111 10.36 -4.42 4.83
C THR A 111 9.05 -4.14 5.55
N LEU A 112 9.15 -3.74 6.81
CA LEU A 112 8.04 -3.12 7.53
C LEU A 112 7.66 -1.84 6.80
N SER A 113 6.59 -1.91 6.01
CA SER A 113 6.03 -0.75 5.33
C SER A 113 5.31 0.09 6.38
N ALA A 114 5.42 1.42 6.30
CA ALA A 114 4.86 2.34 7.31
C ALA A 114 3.31 2.43 7.30
N PHE A 115 2.63 1.32 7.00
CA PHE A 115 1.30 1.07 7.52
C PHE A 115 1.37 0.94 9.07
N SER A 116 2.51 0.49 9.61
CA SER A 116 2.74 0.26 11.05
C SER A 116 3.21 1.48 11.85
N ALA A 117 3.32 2.66 11.25
CA ALA A 117 3.86 3.87 11.89
C ALA A 117 2.81 5.00 12.06
N TRP A 118 1.53 4.64 12.08
CA TRP A 118 0.41 5.53 12.36
C TRP A 118 -0.30 5.14 13.66
#